data_AF-A0A9D7J2J5-F1
#
_entry.id   AF-A0A9D7J2J5-F1
#
_cell.length_a   1.000
_cell.length_b   1.000
_cell.length_c   1.000
_cell.angle_alpha   90.00
_cell.angle_beta   90.00
_cell.angle_gamma   90.00
#
_symmetry.space_group_name_H-M   'P 1'
#
loop_
_entity.id
_entity.type
_entity.pdbx_description
1 polymer ?
#
loop_
_entity_poly.entity_id
_entity_poly.type
_entity_poly.pdbx_seq_one_letter_code
_entity_poly.pdbx_strand_id
1 'polypeptide(L)'
;MLDRYARRLHETNAAGLSMYSSETQRLAFNGASEPEIAVPERLVQPGNEAAIDELRRVMRLLPEVADPASPSPNAPWGFVGADAPEQIDIAAVGSAVRAIDDAARNAPPSTAFGRAVRTVRRPAEARLLQRLIHARPPLTLLDEARTERWRSAIQGIETALTQFQSGALPALSPATPSILDLPLGDILARAQAAARSSFWGRKKRQLAVIEEFKGSVAGVGIDRKEAVTHLTRWLGIQQHMRSLVAQANAVPGISLPTDWNVLAGEGLTHLTQQAAWLQEMADAVDPTTDDGALTGALRDLLAVPAAPDPASMARLDAFAVALGSCPASLERAQRPLRHGQARRDSFRGGWPRPPVASHWTRSCDRWSAG
;
A
#
# COMPACT_ATOMS: atom_id res chain seq x y z
N MET A 1 43.67 21.64 17.06
CA MET A 1 43.60 21.00 15.72
C MET A 1 44.54 19.80 15.59
N LEU A 2 45.78 19.86 16.09
CA LEU A 2 46.76 18.76 15.99
C LEU A 2 46.33 17.45 16.70
N ASP A 3 45.64 17.55 17.83
CA ASP A 3 45.18 16.37 18.60
C ASP A 3 44.07 15.56 17.89
N ARG A 4 43.22 16.24 17.11
CA ARG A 4 42.20 15.60 16.25
C ARG A 4 42.85 14.95 15.03
N TYR A 5 43.94 15.54 14.52
CA TYR A 5 44.72 14.98 13.42
C TYR A 5 45.48 13.72 13.86
N ALA A 6 46.10 13.74 15.04
CA ALA A 6 46.79 12.59 15.62
C ALA A 6 45.85 11.41 15.87
N ARG A 7 44.63 11.66 16.39
CA ARG A 7 43.62 10.60 16.54
C ARG A 7 43.20 9.99 15.21
N ARG A 8 42.94 10.81 14.18
CA ARG A 8 42.59 10.33 12.84
C ARG A 8 43.68 9.49 12.17
N LEU A 9 44.95 9.66 12.57
CA LEU A 9 46.06 8.88 12.02
C LEU A 9 46.03 7.41 12.49
N HIS A 10 45.45 7.18 13.68
CA HIS A 10 45.31 5.85 14.29
C HIS A 10 43.90 5.27 14.14
N GLU A 11 42.92 6.09 13.77
CA GLU A 11 41.57 5.63 13.46
C GLU A 11 41.58 4.71 12.23
N THR A 12 40.90 3.58 12.39
CA THR A 12 40.76 2.55 11.38
C THR A 12 39.69 2.97 10.37
N ASN A 13 39.99 2.93 9.09
CA ASN A 13 39.01 3.16 8.03
C ASN A 13 38.04 1.97 7.86
N ALA A 14 37.07 2.10 6.95
CA ALA A 14 36.09 1.05 6.66
C ALA A 14 36.72 -0.29 6.18
N ALA A 15 37.97 -0.26 5.70
CA ALA A 15 38.72 -1.44 5.30
C ALA A 15 39.50 -2.10 6.47
N GLY A 16 39.35 -1.61 7.70
CA GLY A 16 40.06 -2.16 8.85
C GLY A 16 41.51 -1.67 8.97
N LEU A 17 41.90 -0.60 8.24
CA LEU A 17 43.27 -0.08 8.23
C LEU A 17 43.35 1.36 8.74
N SER A 18 44.25 1.61 9.69
CA SER A 18 44.80 2.94 10.00
C SER A 18 45.88 3.33 9.00
N MET A 19 46.26 4.62 8.98
CA MET A 19 47.32 5.14 8.11
C MET A 19 48.67 4.40 8.29
N TYR A 20 49.01 4.07 9.54
CA TYR A 20 50.22 3.31 9.85
C TYR A 20 50.14 1.85 9.40
N SER A 21 49.00 1.19 9.61
CA SER A 21 48.82 -0.20 9.15
C SER A 21 48.74 -0.31 7.63
N SER A 22 48.16 0.69 6.94
CA SER A 22 48.16 0.73 5.48
C SER A 22 49.57 0.92 4.93
N GLU A 23 50.39 1.77 5.56
CA GLU A 23 51.78 1.99 5.13
C GLU A 23 52.64 0.76 5.42
N THR A 24 52.42 0.09 6.55
CA THR A 24 53.12 -1.16 6.89
C THR A 24 52.71 -2.29 5.94
N GLN A 25 51.43 -2.40 5.58
CA GLN A 25 51.00 -3.34 4.54
C GLN A 25 51.61 -2.98 3.19
N ARG A 26 51.57 -1.71 2.77
CA ARG A 26 52.20 -1.21 1.52
C ARG A 26 53.68 -1.54 1.44
N LEU A 27 54.41 -1.44 2.55
CA LEU A 27 55.83 -1.78 2.63
C LEU A 27 56.07 -3.30 2.70
N ALA A 28 55.13 -4.07 3.25
CA ALA A 28 55.16 -5.54 3.27
C ALA A 28 54.78 -6.16 1.92
N PHE A 29 54.19 -5.39 0.99
CA PHE A 29 53.96 -5.78 -0.40
C PHE A 29 55.29 -5.90 -1.17
N ASN A 30 55.98 -7.03 -1.01
CA ASN A 30 57.12 -7.45 -1.82
C ASN A 30 56.72 -8.61 -2.74
N GLY A 31 55.96 -8.32 -3.80
CA GLY A 31 55.83 -9.07 -5.07
C GLY A 31 55.51 -10.58 -5.10
N ALA A 32 55.35 -11.28 -3.97
CA ALA A 32 55.36 -12.76 -3.95
C ALA A 32 53.99 -13.42 -3.76
N SER A 33 52.90 -12.66 -3.54
CA SER A 33 51.53 -13.19 -3.44
C SER A 33 50.54 -12.08 -3.74
N GLU A 34 50.40 -11.73 -5.01
CA GLU A 34 49.44 -10.75 -5.47
C GLU A 34 48.12 -11.45 -5.85
N PRO A 35 46.96 -10.99 -5.37
CA PRO A 35 45.75 -11.13 -6.15
C PRO A 35 45.89 -10.23 -7.37
N GLU A 36 46.17 -10.81 -8.54
CA GLU A 36 46.21 -10.09 -9.80
C GLU A 36 44.85 -9.42 -10.05
N ILE A 37 44.81 -8.09 -9.92
CA ILE A 37 43.68 -7.32 -10.41
C ILE A 37 43.86 -7.24 -11.92
N ALA A 38 43.07 -8.02 -12.65
CA ALA A 38 43.07 -7.99 -14.11
C ALA A 38 42.72 -6.57 -14.59
N VAL A 39 43.73 -5.79 -14.98
CA VAL A 39 43.54 -4.48 -15.58
C VAL A 39 43.08 -4.71 -17.02
N PRO A 40 41.89 -4.22 -17.41
CA PRO A 40 41.41 -4.39 -18.78
C PRO A 40 42.40 -3.77 -19.76
N GLU A 41 42.81 -4.51 -20.78
CA GLU A 41 43.82 -4.09 -21.77
C GLU A 41 43.45 -2.76 -22.46
N ARG A 42 42.14 -2.54 -22.68
CA ARG A 42 41.56 -1.27 -23.17
C ARG A 42 41.95 -0.04 -22.35
N LEU A 43 42.33 -0.21 -21.09
CA LEU A 43 42.66 0.88 -20.17
C LEU A 43 44.16 1.24 -20.22
N VAL A 44 44.99 0.33 -20.76
CA VAL A 44 46.45 0.47 -20.88
C VAL A 44 46.87 0.85 -22.31
N GLN A 45 45.94 0.79 -23.26
CA GLN A 45 46.18 1.21 -24.65
C GLN A 45 46.45 2.73 -24.74
N PRO A 46 47.40 3.17 -25.60
CA PRO A 46 47.66 4.58 -25.86
C PRO A 46 46.39 5.35 -26.25
N GLY A 47 46.23 6.58 -25.75
CA GLY A 47 45.05 7.42 -26.04
C GLY A 47 43.94 7.37 -24.98
N ASN A 48 44.13 6.63 -23.89
CA ASN A 48 43.19 6.52 -22.76
C ASN A 48 43.62 7.31 -21.51
N GLU A 49 44.57 8.22 -21.63
CA GLU A 49 45.14 8.99 -20.50
C GLU A 49 44.04 9.75 -19.74
N ALA A 50 43.09 10.33 -20.47
CA ALA A 50 41.93 11.02 -19.87
C ALA A 50 41.04 10.08 -19.05
N ALA A 51 40.87 8.82 -19.49
CA ALA A 51 40.08 7.82 -18.77
C ALA A 51 40.82 7.34 -17.50
N ILE A 52 42.14 7.22 -17.55
CA ILE A 52 42.97 6.90 -16.39
C ILE A 52 42.92 8.04 -15.37
N ASP A 53 43.01 9.29 -15.81
CA ASP A 53 42.93 10.45 -14.92
C ASP A 53 41.56 10.61 -14.29
N GLU A 54 40.49 10.33 -15.05
CA GLU A 54 39.13 10.27 -14.53
C GLU A 54 38.96 9.16 -13.49
N LEU A 55 39.50 7.96 -13.74
CA LEU A 55 39.50 6.87 -12.77
C LEU A 55 40.24 7.26 -11.48
N ARG A 56 41.42 7.87 -11.60
CA ARG A 56 42.18 8.40 -10.44
C ARG A 56 41.38 9.46 -9.69
N ARG A 57 40.68 10.34 -10.41
CA ARG A 57 39.82 11.36 -9.81
C ARG A 57 38.66 10.72 -9.04
N VAL A 58 37.96 9.75 -9.63
CA VAL A 58 36.87 9.02 -8.98
C VAL A 58 37.38 8.26 -7.74
N MET A 59 38.48 7.52 -7.85
CA MET A 59 39.07 6.77 -6.72
C MET A 59 39.50 7.69 -5.57
N ARG A 60 39.94 8.92 -5.87
CA ARG A 60 40.28 9.92 -4.86
C ARG A 60 39.04 10.55 -4.19
N LEU A 61 37.93 10.70 -4.92
CA LEU A 61 36.68 11.25 -4.41
C LEU A 61 35.81 10.20 -3.71
N LEU A 62 36.03 8.92 -4.01
CA LEU A 62 35.24 7.81 -3.50
C LEU A 62 35.18 7.76 -1.96
N PRO A 63 36.27 7.96 -1.20
CA PRO A 63 36.20 7.97 0.26
C PRO A 63 35.30 9.07 0.81
N GLU A 64 35.29 10.27 0.20
CA GLU A 64 34.43 11.38 0.66
C GLU A 64 32.94 11.05 0.53
N VAL A 65 32.58 10.22 -0.45
CA VAL A 65 31.20 9.77 -0.70
C VAL A 65 30.86 8.48 0.05
N ALA A 66 31.81 7.56 0.17
CA ALA A 66 31.61 6.23 0.74
C ALA A 66 31.81 6.18 2.27
N ASP A 67 32.72 6.98 2.84
CA ASP A 67 32.99 6.99 4.29
C ASP A 67 31.75 7.37 5.11
N PRO A 68 30.92 8.37 4.73
CA PRO A 68 29.67 8.65 5.42
C PRO A 68 28.66 7.49 5.37
N ALA A 69 28.72 6.66 4.32
CA ALA A 69 27.86 5.48 4.18
C ALA A 69 28.35 4.27 5.00
N SER A 70 29.59 4.32 5.52
CA SER A 70 30.24 3.29 6.34
C SER A 70 29.97 1.86 5.84
N PRO A 71 30.33 1.54 4.59
CA PRO A 71 30.07 0.24 4.00
C PRO A 71 30.75 -0.84 4.83
N SER A 72 29.96 -1.79 5.35
CA SER A 72 30.45 -2.98 6.04
C SER A 72 29.60 -4.17 5.60
N PRO A 73 30.09 -5.41 5.76
CA PRO A 73 29.32 -6.61 5.41
C PRO A 73 27.95 -6.69 6.10
N ASN A 74 27.80 -6.02 7.25
CA ASN A 74 26.58 -5.95 8.03
C ASN A 74 25.93 -4.54 7.99
N ALA A 75 26.42 -3.63 7.15
CA ALA A 75 25.87 -2.29 7.06
C ALA A 75 24.46 -2.33 6.49
N PRO A 76 23.59 -1.35 6.84
CA PRO A 76 22.31 -1.18 6.18
C PRO A 76 22.44 -1.04 4.66
N TRP A 77 23.61 -0.62 4.15
CA TRP A 77 23.99 -0.50 2.74
C TRP A 77 24.77 -1.70 2.19
N GLY A 78 24.91 -2.79 2.95
CA GLY A 78 25.60 -4.02 2.52
C GLY A 78 24.93 -4.74 1.34
N PHE A 79 23.72 -4.29 0.94
CA PHE A 79 23.02 -4.75 -0.26
C PHE A 79 23.67 -4.32 -1.58
N VAL A 80 24.67 -3.44 -1.55
CA VAL A 80 25.48 -3.08 -2.74
C VAL A 80 26.50 -4.18 -3.09
N GLY A 81 26.31 -5.41 -2.58
CA GLY A 81 26.85 -6.63 -3.17
C GLY A 81 26.02 -7.10 -4.38
N ALA A 82 25.77 -6.22 -5.34
CA ALA A 82 25.10 -6.62 -6.58
C ALA A 82 26.07 -7.46 -7.42
N ASP A 83 25.70 -8.71 -7.72
CA ASP A 83 26.45 -9.58 -8.63
C ASP A 83 26.47 -9.03 -10.08
N ALA A 84 25.59 -8.08 -10.40
CA ALA A 84 25.45 -7.42 -11.70
C ALA A 84 25.29 -5.89 -11.52
N PRO A 85 26.36 -5.17 -11.10
CA PRO A 85 26.29 -3.72 -10.87
C PRO A 85 25.90 -2.94 -12.14
N GLU A 86 26.14 -3.49 -13.33
CA GLU A 86 25.71 -2.95 -14.63
C GLU A 86 24.19 -2.93 -14.83
N GLN A 87 23.43 -3.71 -14.04
CA GLN A 87 21.96 -3.72 -14.08
C GLN A 87 21.33 -2.69 -13.14
N ILE A 88 22.14 -2.05 -12.29
CA ILE A 88 21.69 -0.94 -11.45
C ILE A 88 21.66 0.32 -12.32
N ASP A 89 20.46 0.84 -12.52
CA ASP A 89 20.29 2.18 -13.09
C ASP A 89 20.67 3.23 -12.03
N ILE A 90 21.97 3.56 -11.98
CA ILE A 90 22.54 4.54 -11.04
C ILE A 90 21.88 5.91 -11.21
N ALA A 91 21.51 6.28 -12.44
CA ALA A 91 20.85 7.55 -12.71
C ALA A 91 19.43 7.58 -12.12
N ALA A 92 18.66 6.50 -12.28
CA ALA A 92 17.33 6.38 -11.67
C ALA A 92 17.40 6.32 -10.14
N VAL A 93 18.33 5.57 -9.55
CA VAL A 93 18.53 5.54 -8.10
C VAL A 93 18.92 6.92 -7.57
N GLY A 94 19.88 7.59 -8.22
CA GLY A 94 20.28 8.95 -7.85
C GLY A 94 19.16 9.97 -8.01
N SER A 95 18.31 9.83 -9.04
CA SER A 95 17.12 10.65 -9.23
C SER A 95 16.10 10.43 -8.12
N ALA A 96 15.83 9.17 -7.76
CA ALA A 96 14.93 8.80 -6.68
C ALA A 96 15.42 9.31 -5.31
N VAL A 97 16.71 9.17 -5.01
CA VAL A 97 17.32 9.69 -3.77
C VAL A 97 17.21 11.22 -3.71
N ARG A 98 17.52 11.93 -4.81
CA ARG A 98 17.35 13.39 -4.86
C ARG A 98 15.90 13.80 -4.66
N ALA A 99 14.95 13.11 -5.29
CA ALA A 99 13.52 13.38 -5.12
C ALA A 99 13.07 13.15 -3.66
N ILE A 100 13.61 12.12 -3.00
CA ILE A 100 13.39 11.86 -1.58
C ILE A 100 13.95 12.99 -0.70
N ASP A 101 15.21 13.38 -0.93
CA ASP A 101 15.87 14.45 -0.17
C ASP A 101 15.18 15.81 -0.38
N ASP A 102 14.76 16.11 -1.61
CA ASP A 102 14.03 17.33 -1.93
C ASP A 102 12.65 17.34 -1.27
N ALA A 103 11.92 16.22 -1.29
CA ALA A 103 10.65 16.11 -0.58
C ALA A 103 10.84 16.29 0.94
N ALA A 104 11.84 15.65 1.53
CA ALA A 104 12.13 15.72 2.95
C ALA A 104 12.58 17.14 3.40
N ARG A 105 13.42 17.82 2.60
CA ARG A 105 13.87 19.20 2.86
C ARG A 105 12.74 20.21 2.76
N ASN A 106 11.86 20.05 1.79
CA ASN A 106 10.77 20.98 1.52
C ASN A 106 9.53 20.75 2.40
N ALA A 107 9.50 19.65 3.17
CA ALA A 107 8.48 19.42 4.19
C ALA A 107 8.90 20.11 5.51
N PRO A 108 8.20 21.18 5.96
CA PRO A 108 8.59 21.93 7.15
C PRO A 108 8.56 21.01 8.38
N PRO A 109 9.69 20.79 9.09
CA PRO A 109 9.79 19.80 10.16
C PRO A 109 8.89 20.11 11.36
N SER A 110 8.49 21.37 11.53
CA SER A 110 7.57 21.82 12.59
C SER A 110 6.11 21.43 12.34
N THR A 111 5.74 21.08 11.11
CA THR A 111 4.36 20.73 10.76
C THR A 111 4.10 19.25 11.00
N ALA A 112 2.85 18.89 11.33
CA ALA A 112 2.44 17.49 11.47
C ALA A 112 2.68 16.69 10.19
N PHE A 113 2.46 17.32 9.02
CA PHE A 113 2.78 16.73 7.72
C PHE A 113 4.27 16.46 7.55
N GLY A 114 5.14 17.42 7.87
CA GLY A 114 6.58 17.24 7.77
C GLY A 114 7.12 16.17 8.73
N ARG A 115 6.53 16.03 9.92
CA ARG A 115 6.84 14.92 10.83
C ARG A 115 6.44 13.57 10.22
N ALA A 116 5.22 13.45 9.70
CA ALA A 116 4.74 12.22 9.08
C ALA A 116 5.57 11.78 7.87
N VAL A 117 5.96 12.73 7.00
CA VAL A 117 6.85 12.43 5.86
C VAL A 117 8.21 11.91 6.32
N ARG A 118 8.76 12.49 7.40
CA ARG A 118 10.06 12.10 7.96
C ARG A 118 10.04 10.81 8.77
N THR A 119 8.87 10.27 9.14
CA THR A 119 8.75 8.96 9.79
C THR A 119 8.56 7.83 8.79
N VAL A 120 8.12 8.11 7.56
CA VAL A 120 8.00 7.10 6.50
C VAL A 120 9.37 6.53 6.13
N ARG A 121 9.47 5.19 6.13
CA ARG A 121 10.65 4.40 5.75
C ARG A 121 10.36 3.44 4.60
N ARG A 122 9.09 3.06 4.40
CA ARG A 122 8.69 2.06 3.39
C ARG A 122 7.77 2.66 2.33
N PRO A 123 7.81 2.15 1.08
CA PRO A 123 6.87 2.57 0.04
C PRO A 123 5.40 2.36 0.44
N ALA A 124 5.10 1.30 1.19
CA ALA A 124 3.76 1.03 1.71
C ALA A 124 3.28 2.11 2.68
N GLU A 125 4.16 2.61 3.55
CA GLU A 125 3.86 3.69 4.49
C GLU A 125 3.65 5.03 3.77
N ALA A 126 4.40 5.29 2.69
CA ALA A 126 4.18 6.47 1.85
C ALA A 126 2.80 6.45 1.19
N ARG A 127 2.37 5.28 0.67
CA ARG A 127 1.03 5.08 0.10
C ARG A 127 -0.06 5.19 1.15
N LEU A 128 0.18 4.65 2.35
CA LEU A 128 -0.73 4.82 3.49
C LEU A 128 -0.92 6.29 3.86
N LEU A 129 0.18 7.04 4.00
CA LEU A 129 0.15 8.48 4.26
C LEU A 129 -0.63 9.24 3.18
N GLN A 130 -0.40 8.92 1.90
CA GLN A 130 -1.12 9.51 0.77
C GLN A 130 -2.63 9.23 0.85
N ARG A 131 -3.03 7.97 1.11
CA ARG A 131 -4.43 7.57 1.25
C ARG A 131 -5.12 8.31 2.40
N LEU A 132 -4.47 8.42 3.56
CA LEU A 132 -4.98 9.13 4.72
C LEU A 132 -5.15 10.63 4.46
N ILE A 133 -4.19 11.27 3.78
CA ILE A 133 -4.30 12.70 3.46
C ILE A 133 -5.38 12.97 2.41
N HIS A 134 -5.57 12.07 1.45
CA HIS A 134 -6.61 12.23 0.43
C HIS A 134 -8.01 12.07 1.02
N ALA A 135 -8.23 11.01 1.80
CA ALA A 135 -9.55 10.70 2.36
C ALA A 135 -9.90 11.53 3.59
N ARG A 136 -8.90 11.89 4.41
CA ARG A 136 -9.04 12.59 5.70
C ARG A 136 -10.19 12.08 6.58
N PRO A 137 -10.22 10.77 6.89
CA PRO A 137 -11.19 10.27 7.85
C PRO A 137 -10.96 10.98 9.22
N PRO A 138 -12.03 11.40 9.91
CA PRO A 138 -11.91 11.92 11.27
C PRO A 138 -11.22 10.90 12.19
N LEU A 139 -10.33 11.35 13.07
CA LEU A 139 -9.63 10.45 13.98
C LEU A 139 -10.60 9.66 14.87
N THR A 140 -11.71 10.30 15.28
CA THR A 140 -12.79 9.66 16.04
C THR A 140 -13.46 8.51 15.29
N LEU A 141 -13.54 8.59 13.96
CA LEU A 141 -14.06 7.50 13.13
C LEU A 141 -13.09 6.33 13.07
N LEU A 142 -11.78 6.60 12.93
CA LEU A 142 -10.77 5.55 12.94
C LEU A 142 -10.70 4.87 14.31
N ASP A 143 -10.76 5.64 15.40
CA ASP A 143 -10.80 5.08 16.75
C ASP A 143 -12.05 4.22 16.98
N GLU A 144 -13.21 4.63 16.45
CA GLU A 144 -14.44 3.83 16.47
C GLU A 144 -14.34 2.54 15.66
N ALA A 145 -13.74 2.58 14.46
CA ALA A 145 -13.57 1.42 13.58
C ALA A 145 -12.71 0.31 14.20
N ARG A 146 -11.90 0.63 15.22
CA ARG A 146 -11.12 -0.34 16.00
C ARG A 146 -11.93 -1.04 17.09
N THR A 147 -13.12 -0.57 17.41
CA THR A 147 -13.91 -1.16 18.47
C THR A 147 -14.51 -2.50 18.03
N GLU A 148 -14.62 -3.44 18.97
CA GLU A 148 -15.28 -4.71 18.68
C GLU A 148 -16.75 -4.54 18.30
N ARG A 149 -17.39 -3.52 18.89
CA ARG A 149 -18.76 -3.10 18.55
C ARG A 149 -18.90 -2.78 17.07
N TRP A 150 -17.99 -1.98 16.51
CA TRP A 150 -18.01 -1.62 15.09
C TRP A 150 -17.79 -2.84 14.20
N ARG A 151 -16.79 -3.68 14.51
CA ARG A 151 -16.50 -4.90 13.73
C ARG A 151 -17.69 -5.87 13.72
N SER A 152 -18.27 -6.10 14.89
CA SER A 152 -19.47 -6.94 15.04
C SER A 152 -20.66 -6.39 14.26
N ALA A 153 -20.85 -5.06 14.22
CA ALA A 153 -21.92 -4.43 13.46
C ALA A 153 -21.75 -4.66 11.95
N ILE A 154 -20.54 -4.45 11.41
CA ILE A 154 -20.24 -4.70 9.98
C ILE A 154 -20.47 -6.17 9.62
N GLN A 155 -19.92 -7.11 10.41
CA GLN A 155 -20.11 -8.54 10.15
C GLN A 155 -21.59 -8.95 10.19
N GLY A 156 -22.37 -8.36 11.10
CA GLY A 156 -23.81 -8.55 11.17
C GLY A 156 -24.52 -8.09 9.90
N ILE A 157 -24.14 -6.93 9.36
CA ILE A 157 -24.70 -6.40 8.11
C ILE A 157 -24.30 -7.26 6.91
N GLU A 158 -23.03 -7.64 6.78
CA GLU A 158 -22.57 -8.50 5.69
C GLU A 158 -23.30 -9.85 5.69
N THR A 159 -23.50 -10.43 6.88
CA THR A 159 -24.27 -11.66 7.07
C THR A 159 -25.74 -11.46 6.67
N ALA A 160 -26.38 -10.40 7.15
CA ALA A 160 -27.77 -10.10 6.85
C ALA A 160 -28.00 -9.84 5.35
N LEU A 161 -27.09 -9.13 4.68
CA LEU A 161 -27.15 -8.89 3.23
C LEU A 161 -26.96 -10.18 2.44
N THR A 162 -26.02 -11.04 2.83
CA THR A 162 -25.79 -12.35 2.18
C THR A 162 -27.02 -13.26 2.31
N GLN A 163 -27.63 -13.30 3.50
CA GLN A 163 -28.87 -14.02 3.75
C GLN A 163 -30.03 -13.45 2.94
N PHE A 164 -30.16 -12.12 2.90
CA PHE A 164 -31.16 -11.42 2.11
C PHE A 164 -31.02 -11.75 0.62
N GLN A 165 -29.82 -11.66 0.05
CA GLN A 165 -29.56 -11.99 -1.36
C GLN A 165 -29.99 -13.43 -1.69
N SER A 166 -29.63 -14.38 -0.82
CA SER A 166 -29.95 -15.80 -0.99
C SER A 166 -31.46 -16.08 -0.95
N GLY A 167 -32.21 -15.39 -0.08
CA GLY A 167 -33.65 -15.56 0.06
C GLY A 167 -34.50 -14.72 -0.92
N ALA A 168 -34.03 -13.54 -1.29
CA ALA A 168 -34.78 -12.59 -2.13
C ALA A 168 -34.78 -12.98 -3.61
N LEU A 169 -33.69 -13.56 -4.12
CA LEU A 169 -33.60 -13.96 -5.53
C LEU A 169 -34.69 -14.96 -5.95
N PRO A 170 -34.94 -16.07 -5.22
CA PRO A 170 -36.07 -16.95 -5.52
C PRO A 170 -37.43 -16.25 -5.38
N ALA A 171 -37.57 -15.38 -4.38
CA ALA A 171 -38.82 -14.65 -4.09
C ALA A 171 -39.15 -13.56 -5.12
N LEU A 172 -38.16 -13.12 -5.91
CA LEU A 172 -38.37 -12.16 -7.00
C LEU A 172 -39.10 -12.78 -8.20
N SER A 173 -38.86 -14.05 -8.50
CA SER A 173 -39.40 -14.73 -9.69
C SER A 173 -40.92 -14.53 -9.83
N PRO A 174 -41.43 -14.09 -11.00
CA PRO A 174 -40.73 -13.99 -12.29
C PRO A 174 -40.02 -12.65 -12.57
N ALA A 175 -39.93 -11.73 -11.60
CA ALA A 175 -39.27 -10.44 -11.82
C ALA A 175 -37.74 -10.51 -11.81
N THR A 176 -37.12 -9.59 -12.54
CA THR A 176 -35.69 -9.29 -12.46
C THR A 176 -35.41 -8.32 -11.30
N PRO A 177 -34.18 -8.25 -10.77
CA PRO A 177 -33.81 -7.32 -9.70
C PRO A 177 -34.21 -5.85 -9.93
N SER A 178 -34.26 -5.39 -11.18
CA SER A 178 -34.67 -4.03 -11.57
C SER A 178 -36.11 -3.67 -11.19
N ILE A 179 -36.95 -4.65 -10.84
CA ILE A 179 -38.32 -4.39 -10.34
C ILE A 179 -38.29 -3.57 -9.04
N LEU A 180 -37.22 -3.72 -8.25
CA LEU A 180 -37.06 -3.04 -6.96
C LEU A 180 -36.69 -1.57 -7.11
N ASP A 181 -36.37 -1.12 -8.33
CA ASP A 181 -36.07 0.28 -8.62
C ASP A 181 -37.34 1.07 -8.96
N LEU A 182 -38.46 0.37 -9.20
CA LEU A 182 -39.76 0.99 -9.48
C LEU A 182 -40.44 1.53 -8.21
N PRO A 183 -41.35 2.51 -8.34
CA PRO A 183 -42.18 3.01 -7.23
C PRO A 183 -43.29 2.00 -6.87
N LEU A 184 -42.91 0.83 -6.36
CA LEU A 184 -43.79 -0.32 -6.14
C LEU A 184 -44.97 -0.01 -5.21
N GLY A 185 -44.81 0.90 -4.24
CA GLY A 185 -45.91 1.34 -3.37
C GLY A 185 -47.04 2.01 -4.16
N ASP A 186 -46.68 2.90 -5.09
CA ASP A 186 -47.65 3.63 -5.91
C ASP A 186 -48.31 2.70 -6.93
N ILE A 187 -47.52 1.80 -7.53
CA ILE A 187 -48.01 0.79 -8.48
C ILE A 187 -48.97 -0.17 -7.78
N LEU A 188 -48.65 -0.62 -6.56
CA LEU A 188 -49.53 -1.47 -5.76
C LEU A 188 -50.84 -0.76 -5.40
N ALA A 189 -50.80 0.51 -5.01
CA ALA A 189 -51.99 1.30 -4.73
C ALA A 189 -52.91 1.39 -5.96
N ARG A 190 -52.33 1.62 -7.15
CA ARG A 190 -53.08 1.59 -8.43
C ARG A 190 -53.62 0.19 -8.74
N ALA A 191 -52.85 -0.88 -8.50
CA ALA A 191 -53.29 -2.25 -8.70
C ALA A 191 -54.52 -2.60 -7.83
N GLN A 192 -54.48 -2.22 -6.55
CA GLN A 192 -55.59 -2.44 -5.61
C GLN A 192 -56.82 -1.61 -5.97
N ALA A 193 -56.65 -0.36 -6.43
CA ALA A 193 -57.75 0.45 -6.94
C ALA A 193 -58.38 -0.17 -8.20
N ALA A 194 -57.57 -0.67 -9.12
CA ALA A 194 -58.03 -1.38 -10.30
C ALA A 194 -58.82 -2.65 -9.94
N ALA A 195 -58.32 -3.45 -8.99
CA ALA A 195 -58.98 -4.69 -8.55
C ALA A 195 -60.35 -4.45 -7.90
N ARG A 196 -60.50 -3.36 -7.12
CA ARG A 196 -61.75 -2.97 -6.46
C ARG A 196 -62.77 -2.30 -7.39
N SER A 197 -62.40 -1.96 -8.62
CA SER A 197 -63.29 -1.28 -9.55
C SER A 197 -64.45 -2.14 -10.06
N SER A 198 -65.55 -1.49 -10.45
CA SER A 198 -66.71 -2.15 -11.07
C SER A 198 -66.33 -2.98 -12.30
N PHE A 199 -67.16 -3.98 -12.63
CA PHE A 199 -66.90 -4.94 -13.71
C PHE A 199 -66.53 -4.27 -15.06
N TRP A 200 -67.16 -3.13 -15.34
CA TRP A 200 -66.86 -2.28 -16.49
C TRP A 200 -65.48 -1.61 -16.36
N GLY A 201 -64.53 -2.01 -17.21
CA GLY A 201 -63.21 -1.40 -17.29
C GLY A 201 -62.14 -1.97 -16.34
N ARG A 202 -62.50 -2.87 -15.41
CA ARG A 202 -61.54 -3.54 -14.49
C ARG A 202 -60.37 -4.17 -15.24
N LYS A 203 -60.65 -4.97 -16.28
CA LYS A 203 -59.62 -5.64 -17.10
C LYS A 203 -58.64 -4.63 -17.69
N LYS A 204 -59.15 -3.55 -18.28
CA LYS A 204 -58.32 -2.51 -18.92
C LYS A 204 -57.42 -1.81 -17.90
N ARG A 205 -57.93 -1.49 -16.71
CA ARG A 205 -57.16 -0.86 -15.63
C ARG A 205 -56.08 -1.79 -15.08
N GLN A 206 -56.39 -3.07 -14.87
CA GLN A 206 -55.40 -4.05 -14.41
C GLN A 206 -54.27 -4.26 -15.44
N LEU A 207 -54.62 -4.32 -16.73
CA LEU A 207 -53.62 -4.41 -17.80
C LEU A 207 -52.74 -3.15 -17.85
N ALA A 208 -53.33 -1.96 -17.68
CA ALA A 208 -52.56 -0.72 -17.62
C ALA A 208 -51.53 -0.72 -16.47
N VAL A 209 -51.87 -1.31 -15.32
CA VAL A 209 -50.93 -1.45 -14.20
C VAL A 209 -49.81 -2.46 -14.51
N ILE A 210 -50.12 -3.58 -15.17
CA ILE A 210 -49.09 -4.55 -15.60
C ILE A 210 -48.08 -3.89 -16.55
N GLU A 211 -48.56 -3.03 -17.46
CA GLU A 211 -47.71 -2.29 -18.38
C GLU A 211 -46.66 -1.41 -17.68
N GLU A 212 -46.92 -0.93 -16.46
CA GLU A 212 -45.98 -0.10 -15.68
C GLU A 212 -44.72 -0.88 -15.24
N PHE A 213 -44.80 -2.21 -15.10
CA PHE A 213 -43.70 -3.02 -14.58
C PHE A 213 -43.30 -4.20 -15.48
N LYS A 214 -43.96 -4.40 -16.62
CA LYS A 214 -43.69 -5.53 -17.53
C LYS A 214 -42.23 -5.62 -17.99
N GLY A 215 -41.54 -4.48 -18.10
CA GLY A 215 -40.14 -4.42 -18.52
C GLY A 215 -39.15 -5.05 -17.52
N SER A 216 -39.60 -5.22 -16.27
CA SER A 216 -38.83 -5.84 -15.19
C SER A 216 -39.30 -7.25 -14.86
N VAL A 217 -40.09 -7.88 -15.73
CA VAL A 217 -40.57 -9.26 -15.59
C VAL A 217 -39.90 -10.12 -16.66
N ALA A 218 -39.26 -11.22 -16.24
CA ALA A 218 -38.64 -12.17 -17.16
C ALA A 218 -39.66 -13.20 -17.66
N GLY A 219 -39.60 -13.53 -18.94
CA GLY A 219 -40.32 -14.67 -19.52
C GLY A 219 -41.83 -14.46 -19.67
N VAL A 220 -42.62 -15.43 -19.20
CA VAL A 220 -44.07 -15.45 -19.34
C VAL A 220 -44.66 -14.41 -18.39
N GLY A 221 -45.20 -13.31 -18.92
CA GLY A 221 -45.72 -12.19 -18.14
C GLY A 221 -46.75 -12.59 -17.07
N ILE A 222 -47.05 -11.67 -16.16
CA ILE A 222 -47.88 -11.94 -14.97
C ILE A 222 -49.37 -11.86 -15.29
N ASP A 223 -50.16 -12.80 -14.74
CA ASP A 223 -51.63 -12.73 -14.83
C ASP A 223 -52.17 -11.53 -14.05
N ARG A 224 -53.16 -10.85 -14.63
CA ARG A 224 -53.83 -9.68 -14.03
C ARG A 224 -54.39 -9.91 -12.63
N LYS A 225 -54.77 -11.13 -12.28
CA LYS A 225 -55.29 -11.50 -10.96
C LYS A 225 -54.18 -11.67 -9.94
N GLU A 226 -52.97 -12.01 -10.39
CA GLU A 226 -51.80 -12.25 -9.54
C GLU A 226 -50.95 -11.00 -9.33
N ALA A 227 -51.14 -9.96 -10.16
CA ALA A 227 -50.39 -8.71 -10.09
C ALA A 227 -50.33 -8.09 -8.68
N VAL A 228 -51.46 -8.04 -7.95
CA VAL A 228 -51.49 -7.51 -6.57
C VAL A 228 -50.64 -8.35 -5.62
N THR A 229 -50.70 -9.68 -5.73
CA THR A 229 -49.92 -10.61 -4.91
C THR A 229 -48.42 -10.44 -5.16
N HIS A 230 -48.01 -10.39 -6.43
CA HIS A 230 -46.61 -10.18 -6.79
C HIS A 230 -46.09 -8.82 -6.34
N LEU A 231 -46.83 -7.73 -6.61
CA LEU A 231 -46.46 -6.37 -6.20
C LEU A 231 -46.34 -6.24 -4.67
N THR A 232 -47.24 -6.87 -3.92
CA THR A 232 -47.18 -6.87 -2.45
C THR A 232 -45.90 -7.55 -1.96
N ARG A 233 -45.57 -8.71 -2.53
CA ARG A 233 -44.35 -9.45 -2.19
C ARG A 233 -43.09 -8.66 -2.53
N TRP A 234 -43.00 -8.10 -3.74
CA TRP A 234 -41.83 -7.33 -4.16
C TRP A 234 -41.67 -6.02 -3.37
N LEU A 235 -42.77 -5.36 -3.00
CA LEU A 235 -42.74 -4.22 -2.10
C LEU A 235 -42.16 -4.61 -0.72
N GLY A 236 -42.53 -5.77 -0.19
CA GLY A 236 -41.93 -6.30 1.04
C GLY A 236 -40.41 -6.51 0.92
N ILE A 237 -39.94 -7.04 -0.22
CA ILE A 237 -38.50 -7.16 -0.53
C ILE A 237 -37.83 -5.79 -0.58
N GLN A 238 -38.43 -4.82 -1.27
CA GLN A 238 -37.92 -3.44 -1.37
C GLN A 238 -37.82 -2.76 0.00
N GLN A 239 -38.82 -2.96 0.87
CA GLN A 239 -38.82 -2.41 2.23
C GLN A 239 -37.77 -3.07 3.13
N HIS A 240 -37.60 -4.39 3.04
CA HIS A 240 -36.55 -5.10 3.77
C HIS A 240 -35.17 -4.62 3.33
N MET A 241 -34.94 -4.48 2.02
CA MET A 241 -33.70 -3.92 1.49
C MET A 241 -33.41 -2.53 2.07
N ARG A 242 -34.39 -1.60 2.01
CA ARG A 242 -34.23 -0.25 2.59
C ARG A 242 -33.93 -0.27 4.08
N SER A 243 -34.51 -1.19 4.84
CA SER A 243 -34.20 -1.37 6.26
C SER A 243 -32.74 -1.79 6.47
N LEU A 244 -32.22 -2.71 5.65
CA LEU A 244 -30.80 -3.11 5.71
C LEU A 244 -29.87 -1.95 5.34
N VAL A 245 -30.22 -1.17 4.32
CA VAL A 245 -29.46 0.05 3.96
C VAL A 245 -29.44 1.05 5.12
N ALA A 246 -30.59 1.28 5.75
CA ALA A 246 -30.69 2.20 6.89
C ALA A 246 -29.87 1.72 8.10
N GLN A 247 -29.87 0.41 8.37
CA GLN A 247 -29.03 -0.20 9.42
C GLN A 247 -27.55 -0.04 9.09
N ALA A 248 -27.15 -0.26 7.84
CA ALA A 248 -25.77 -0.11 7.43
C ALA A 248 -25.29 1.35 7.51
N ASN A 249 -26.11 2.31 7.09
CA ASN A 249 -25.84 3.74 7.22
C ASN A 249 -25.85 4.25 8.67
N ALA A 250 -26.35 3.46 9.63
CA ALA A 250 -26.24 3.77 11.05
C ALA A 250 -24.85 3.43 11.62
N VAL A 251 -24.03 2.63 10.91
CA VAL A 251 -22.66 2.33 11.31
C VAL A 251 -21.75 3.49 10.92
N PRO A 252 -20.98 4.07 11.86
CA PRO A 252 -20.08 5.19 11.57
C PRO A 252 -19.11 4.86 10.42
N GLY A 253 -19.02 5.76 9.44
CA GLY A 253 -18.12 5.67 8.30
C GLY A 253 -18.65 4.86 7.12
N ILE A 254 -19.79 4.18 7.26
CA ILE A 254 -20.45 3.49 6.15
C ILE A 254 -21.46 4.42 5.49
N SER A 255 -21.44 4.46 4.16
CA SER A 255 -22.38 5.26 3.38
C SER A 255 -22.78 4.52 2.12
N LEU A 256 -24.04 4.11 2.08
CA LEU A 256 -24.68 3.40 0.98
C LEU A 256 -25.83 4.26 0.43
N PRO A 257 -25.99 4.33 -0.91
CA PRO A 257 -27.10 5.07 -1.53
C PRO A 257 -28.46 4.58 -1.04
N THR A 258 -29.45 5.46 -0.93
CA THR A 258 -30.79 5.09 -0.43
C THR A 258 -31.57 4.23 -1.44
N ASP A 259 -31.26 4.39 -2.72
CA ASP A 259 -31.76 3.63 -3.87
C ASP A 259 -30.89 2.41 -4.19
N TRP A 260 -29.99 2.03 -3.29
CA TRP A 260 -29.05 0.94 -3.52
C TRP A 260 -29.74 -0.42 -3.66
N ASN A 261 -29.55 -1.05 -4.82
CA ASN A 261 -30.07 -2.38 -5.13
C ASN A 261 -28.98 -3.44 -4.99
N VAL A 262 -28.95 -4.11 -3.83
CA VAL A 262 -27.94 -5.14 -3.52
C VAL A 262 -28.02 -6.38 -4.42
N LEU A 263 -29.14 -6.56 -5.13
CA LEU A 263 -29.36 -7.69 -6.05
C LEU A 263 -28.83 -7.38 -7.47
N ALA A 264 -28.38 -6.15 -7.73
CA ALA A 264 -27.77 -5.74 -9.00
C ALA A 264 -26.25 -6.02 -9.08
N GLY A 265 -25.66 -6.69 -8.08
CA GLY A 265 -24.36 -7.38 -8.19
C GLY A 265 -23.17 -6.70 -7.50
N GLU A 266 -23.07 -5.37 -7.51
CA GLU A 266 -21.86 -4.67 -7.00
C GLU A 266 -21.96 -4.23 -5.53
N GLY A 267 -23.13 -4.40 -4.93
CA GLY A 267 -23.40 -3.78 -3.65
C GLY A 267 -22.53 -4.30 -2.50
N LEU A 268 -22.54 -5.61 -2.28
CA LEU A 268 -21.83 -6.20 -1.14
C LEU A 268 -20.33 -5.89 -1.22
N THR A 269 -19.80 -5.89 -2.44
CA THR A 269 -18.42 -5.50 -2.73
C THR A 269 -18.10 -4.08 -2.27
N HIS A 270 -18.99 -3.11 -2.50
CA HIS A 270 -18.78 -1.73 -2.05
C HIS A 270 -18.73 -1.63 -0.53
N LEU A 271 -19.66 -2.26 0.20
CA LEU A 271 -19.66 -2.29 1.67
C LEU A 271 -18.37 -2.90 2.21
N THR A 272 -18.00 -4.10 1.72
CA THR A 272 -16.81 -4.82 2.19
C THR A 272 -15.54 -4.04 1.88
N GLN A 273 -15.44 -3.37 0.73
CA GLN A 273 -14.30 -2.51 0.40
C GLN A 273 -14.20 -1.29 1.33
N GLN A 274 -15.32 -0.60 1.60
CA GLN A 274 -15.34 0.52 2.54
C GLN A 274 -14.94 0.09 3.95
N ALA A 275 -15.50 -1.03 4.43
CA ALA A 275 -15.19 -1.55 5.75
C ALA A 275 -13.72 -1.98 5.88
N ALA A 276 -13.19 -2.71 4.90
CA ALA A 276 -11.79 -3.13 4.88
C ALA A 276 -10.83 -1.93 4.83
N TRP A 277 -11.16 -0.91 4.03
CA TRP A 277 -10.38 0.33 3.98
C TRP A 277 -10.37 1.05 5.34
N LEU A 278 -11.53 1.19 5.99
CA LEU A 278 -11.61 1.81 7.31
C LEU A 278 -10.78 1.05 8.36
N GLN A 279 -10.86 -0.28 8.36
CA GLN A 279 -10.05 -1.12 9.26
C GLN A 279 -8.56 -0.95 8.99
N GLU A 280 -8.12 -1.02 7.73
CA GLU A 280 -6.72 -0.82 7.38
C GLU A 280 -6.19 0.54 7.84
N MET A 281 -6.97 1.61 7.63
CA MET A 281 -6.59 2.96 8.06
C MET A 281 -6.60 3.11 9.58
N ALA A 282 -7.52 2.41 10.25
CA ALA A 282 -7.64 2.46 11.70
C ALA A 282 -6.49 1.72 12.39
N ASP A 283 -6.13 0.54 11.89
CA ASP A 283 -4.98 -0.23 12.37
C ASP A 283 -3.66 0.54 12.15
N ALA A 284 -3.55 1.24 11.03
CA ALA A 284 -2.40 2.10 10.72
C ALA A 284 -2.19 3.27 11.70
N VAL A 285 -3.22 3.69 12.43
CA VAL A 285 -3.16 4.76 13.43
C VAL A 285 -3.36 4.24 14.85
N ASP A 286 -3.20 2.93 15.05
CA ASP A 286 -3.33 2.29 16.35
C ASP A 286 -2.14 2.67 17.26
N PRO A 287 -2.39 3.38 18.38
CA PRO A 287 -1.33 3.76 19.32
C PRO A 287 -0.68 2.58 20.06
N THR A 288 -1.24 1.37 19.94
CA THR A 288 -0.73 0.16 20.60
C THR A 288 0.27 -0.64 19.75
N THR A 289 0.46 -0.27 18.47
CA THR A 289 1.44 -0.91 17.59
C THR A 289 2.88 -0.52 17.93
N ASP A 290 3.82 -1.45 17.79
CA ASP A 290 5.25 -1.28 18.11
C ASP A 290 5.95 -0.12 17.36
N ASP A 291 5.43 0.34 16.22
CA ASP A 291 5.96 1.48 15.44
C ASP A 291 5.33 2.82 15.88
N GLY A 292 5.55 3.18 17.15
CA GLY A 292 4.92 4.36 17.77
C GLY A 292 5.27 5.70 17.11
N ALA A 293 6.38 5.79 16.38
CA ALA A 293 6.83 7.04 15.76
C ALA A 293 5.99 7.42 14.53
N LEU A 294 5.76 6.49 13.61
CA LEU A 294 4.91 6.74 12.45
C LEU A 294 3.45 6.92 12.87
N THR A 295 2.95 6.04 13.73
CA THR A 295 1.56 6.12 14.22
C THR A 295 1.28 7.45 14.90
N GLY A 296 2.17 7.89 15.80
CA GLY A 296 2.02 9.20 16.46
C GLY A 296 1.99 10.36 15.47
N ALA A 297 2.87 10.34 14.46
CA ALA A 297 2.90 11.37 13.43
C ALA A 297 1.64 11.37 12.53
N LEU A 298 1.06 10.20 12.23
CA LEU A 298 -0.20 10.09 11.48
C LEU A 298 -1.39 10.63 12.29
N ARG A 299 -1.46 10.32 13.59
CA ARG A 299 -2.52 10.84 14.47
C ARG A 299 -2.43 12.36 14.60
N ASP A 300 -1.23 12.92 14.80
CA ASP A 300 -0.98 14.35 14.80
C ASP A 300 -1.44 15.02 13.51
N LEU A 301 -1.18 14.39 12.36
CA LEU A 301 -1.56 14.89 11.05
C LEU A 301 -3.09 14.93 10.87
N LEU A 302 -3.78 13.87 11.30
CA LEU A 302 -5.25 13.79 11.20
C LEU A 302 -5.96 14.69 12.21
N ALA A 303 -5.31 15.05 13.32
CA ALA A 303 -5.83 16.04 14.27
C ALA A 303 -5.83 17.46 13.69
N VAL A 304 -5.03 17.74 12.66
CA VAL A 304 -4.99 19.06 11.99
C VAL A 304 -6.08 19.13 10.91
N PRO A 305 -7.06 20.05 11.02
CA PRO A 305 -8.19 20.12 10.10
C PRO A 305 -7.78 20.57 8.69
N ALA A 306 -6.71 21.35 8.56
CA ALA A 306 -6.25 21.88 7.29
C ALA A 306 -5.51 20.82 6.45
N ALA A 307 -5.92 20.70 5.18
CA ALA A 307 -5.18 19.95 4.18
C ALA A 307 -3.77 20.54 3.98
N PRO A 308 -2.72 19.71 3.79
CA PRO A 308 -1.47 20.22 3.26
C PRO A 308 -1.72 20.85 1.89
N ASP A 309 -0.92 21.85 1.57
CA ASP A 309 -1.05 22.57 0.31
C ASP A 309 -0.84 21.63 -0.91
N PRO A 310 -1.40 21.96 -2.09
CA PRO A 310 -1.27 21.12 -3.28
C PRO A 310 0.16 20.82 -3.70
N ALA A 311 1.12 21.73 -3.44
CA ALA A 311 2.51 21.49 -3.77
C ALA A 311 3.14 20.44 -2.85
N SER A 312 2.78 20.45 -1.56
CA SER A 312 3.14 19.39 -0.62
C SER A 312 2.54 18.02 -1.00
N MET A 313 1.32 17.99 -1.55
CA MET A 313 0.72 16.76 -2.08
C MET A 313 1.46 16.22 -3.30
N ALA A 314 1.75 17.07 -4.29
CA ALA A 314 2.52 16.65 -5.47
C ALA A 314 3.92 16.14 -5.10
N ARG A 315 4.55 16.71 -4.07
CA ARG A 315 5.84 16.22 -3.53
C ARG A 315 5.71 14.86 -2.86
N LEU A 316 4.63 14.61 -2.12
CA LEU A 316 4.36 13.31 -1.52
C LEU A 316 4.15 12.23 -2.59
N ASP A 317 3.46 12.56 -3.68
CA ASP A 317 3.27 11.65 -4.82
C ASP A 317 4.63 11.30 -5.46
N ALA A 318 5.46 12.31 -5.72
CA ALA A 318 6.81 12.12 -6.24
C ALA A 318 7.68 11.28 -5.28
N PHE A 319 7.57 11.51 -3.96
CA PHE A 319 8.25 10.75 -2.92
C PHE A 319 7.81 9.27 -2.91
N ALA A 320 6.51 9.01 -2.97
CA ALA A 320 5.97 7.64 -3.01
C ALA A 320 6.40 6.89 -4.28
N VAL A 321 6.43 7.57 -5.43
CA VAL A 321 6.94 7.02 -6.70
C VAL A 321 8.44 6.71 -6.59
N ALA A 322 9.24 7.65 -6.08
CA ALA A 322 10.68 7.49 -5.90
C ALA A 322 11.00 6.30 -4.96
N LEU A 323 10.32 6.22 -3.82
CA LEU A 323 10.42 5.08 -2.89
C LEU A 323 10.03 3.76 -3.56
N GLY A 324 8.99 3.74 -4.40
CA GLY A 324 8.58 2.54 -5.13
C GLY A 324 9.58 2.08 -6.19
N SER A 325 10.27 3.01 -6.85
CA SER A 325 11.26 2.70 -7.89
C SER A 325 12.59 2.15 -7.34
N CYS A 326 12.95 2.48 -6.09
CA CYS A 326 14.25 2.15 -5.53
C CYS A 326 14.42 0.62 -5.27
N PRO A 327 13.47 -0.08 -4.62
CA PRO A 327 13.50 -1.53 -4.48
C PRO A 327 13.40 -2.25 -5.83
N ALA A 328 12.58 -1.77 -6.77
CA ALA A 328 12.42 -2.42 -8.08
C ALA A 328 13.71 -2.36 -8.92
N SER A 329 14.52 -1.32 -8.75
CA SER A 329 15.83 -1.19 -9.38
C SER A 329 16.89 -2.05 -8.66
N LEU A 330 16.81 -2.17 -7.34
CA LEU A 330 17.69 -3.03 -6.53
C LEU A 330 17.39 -4.53 -6.68
N GLU A 331 16.11 -4.93 -6.73
CA GLU A 331 15.67 -6.31 -6.93
C GLU A 331 16.01 -6.84 -8.32
N ARG A 332 15.95 -5.99 -9.35
CA ARG A 332 16.42 -6.33 -10.71
C ARG A 332 17.90 -6.70 -10.70
N ALA A 333 18.73 -5.99 -9.94
CA ALA A 333 20.14 -6.29 -9.77
C ALA A 333 20.42 -7.55 -8.90
N GLN A 334 19.47 -7.97 -8.05
CA GLN A 334 19.58 -9.16 -7.20
C GLN A 334 19.02 -10.45 -7.83
N ARG A 335 18.23 -10.36 -8.90
CA ARG A 335 17.59 -11.50 -9.58
C ARG A 335 18.56 -12.61 -10.08
N PRO A 336 19.83 -12.33 -10.47
CA PRO A 336 20.78 -13.38 -10.84
C PRO A 336 21.15 -14.35 -9.71
N LEU A 337 21.02 -13.95 -8.44
CA LEU A 337 21.40 -14.77 -7.28
C LEU A 337 20.51 -16.02 -7.13
N ARG A 338 19.20 -15.93 -7.43
CA ARG A 338 18.27 -17.05 -7.23
C ARG A 338 18.45 -18.20 -8.24
N HIS A 339 19.01 -17.93 -9.42
CA HIS A 339 19.32 -18.97 -10.41
C HIS A 339 20.79 -19.41 -10.39
N GLY A 340 21.70 -18.58 -9.85
CA GLY A 340 23.13 -18.89 -9.71
C GLY A 340 23.50 -19.69 -8.45
N GLN A 341 22.67 -19.68 -7.41
CA GLN A 341 22.98 -20.38 -6.15
C GLN A 341 23.03 -21.92 -6.31
N ALA A 342 22.36 -22.49 -7.31
CA ALA A 342 22.45 -23.91 -7.65
C ALA A 342 23.77 -24.30 -8.37
N ARG A 343 24.59 -23.32 -8.79
CA ARG A 343 25.89 -23.55 -9.46
C ARG A 343 27.12 -23.10 -8.65
N ARG A 344 26.96 -22.39 -7.52
CA ARG A 344 28.08 -21.90 -6.71
C ARG A 344 28.64 -22.92 -5.71
N ASP A 345 28.01 -24.09 -5.53
CA ASP A 345 28.54 -25.15 -4.66
C ASP A 345 29.69 -25.97 -5.29
N SER A 346 29.99 -25.77 -6.58
CA SER A 346 31.08 -26.47 -7.29
C SER A 346 32.38 -25.66 -7.42
N PHE A 347 32.47 -24.45 -6.85
CA PHE A 347 33.67 -23.59 -6.92
C PHE A 347 34.13 -23.11 -5.53
N ARG A 348 34.13 -23.99 -4.52
CA ARG A 348 34.74 -23.72 -3.21
C ARG A 348 36.06 -24.48 -3.04
N GLY A 349 37.16 -23.86 -3.48
CA GLY A 349 38.50 -24.21 -3.05
C GLY A 349 39.30 -22.93 -2.81
N GLY A 350 39.66 -22.64 -1.54
CA GLY A 350 40.80 -21.76 -1.27
C GLY A 350 40.59 -20.46 -0.47
N TRP A 351 39.48 -20.25 0.25
CA TRP A 351 39.43 -19.18 1.26
C TRP A 351 39.17 -19.77 2.66
N PRO A 352 40.01 -19.49 3.68
CA PRO A 352 39.73 -19.94 5.04
C PRO A 352 38.50 -19.21 5.56
N ARG A 353 37.48 -19.99 5.94
CA ARG A 353 36.30 -19.49 6.64
C ARG A 353 36.72 -18.93 8.01
N PRO A 354 36.34 -17.70 8.40
CA PRO A 354 36.24 -17.40 9.81
C PRO A 354 35.10 -18.24 10.43
N PRO A 355 35.18 -18.61 11.72
CA PRO A 355 34.22 -19.52 12.34
C PRO A 355 32.82 -18.93 12.27
N VAL A 356 31.89 -19.71 11.72
CA VAL A 356 30.47 -19.41 11.70
C VAL A 356 29.97 -19.47 13.15
N ALA A 357 29.80 -18.31 13.78
CA ALA A 357 29.00 -18.22 14.99
C ALA A 357 27.52 -18.39 14.57
N SER A 358 26.95 -19.54 14.91
CA SER A 358 25.54 -19.86 14.80
C SER A 358 24.71 -18.98 15.74
N HIS A 359 24.44 -17.73 15.34
CA HIS A 359 23.49 -16.85 16.02
C HIS A 359 22.77 -15.97 15.00
N TRP A 360 21.86 -16.56 14.22
CA TRP A 360 21.01 -15.83 13.27
C TRP A 360 19.51 -16.05 13.49
N THR A 361 19.09 -16.09 14.76
CA THR A 361 17.66 -16.06 15.14
C THR A 361 17.34 -15.22 16.38
N ARG A 362 18.25 -14.37 16.90
CA ARG A 362 17.99 -13.59 18.14
C ARG A 362 18.33 -12.09 18.11
N SER A 363 18.44 -11.46 16.94
CA SER A 363 18.77 -10.02 16.86
C SER A 363 17.59 -9.10 16.49
N CYS A 364 16.35 -9.60 16.53
CA CYS A 364 15.15 -8.75 16.41
C CYS A 364 14.54 -8.33 17.78
N ASP A 365 14.91 -8.99 18.89
CA ASP A 365 14.27 -8.76 20.20
C ASP A 365 15.01 -7.79 21.13
N ARG A 366 15.93 -6.95 20.63
CA ARG A 366 16.74 -6.08 21.50
C ARG A 366 16.68 -4.59 21.16
N TRP A 367 15.48 -4.11 20.84
CA TRP A 367 15.12 -2.68 20.78
C TRP A 367 13.87 -2.35 21.63
N SER A 368 13.54 -3.18 22.63
CA SER A 368 12.36 -3.01 23.50
C SER A 368 12.66 -3.09 25.02
N ALA A 369 13.88 -2.76 25.44
CA ALA A 369 14.17 -2.44 26.85
C ALA A 369 15.33 -1.45 26.95
N GLY A 370 15.01 -0.19 27.19
CA GLY A 370 15.94 0.93 27.36
C GLY A 370 15.20 2.25 27.33
#